data_AF-A0AAX2HA41-F1
#
_entry.id   AF-A0AAX2HA41-F1
#
_cell.length_a   1.000
_cell.length_b   1.000
_cell.length_c   1.000
_cell.angle_alpha   90.00
_cell.angle_beta   90.00
_cell.angle_gamma   90.00
#
_symmetry.space_group_name_H-M   'P 1'
#
loop_
_entity.id
_entity.type
_entity.pdbx_description
1 polymer ?
#
loop_
_entity_poly.entity_id
_entity_poly.type
_entity_poly.pdbx_seq_one_letter_code
_entity_poly.pdbx_strand_id
1 'polypeptide(L)'
;MNLYAYAPNPTGWVDPLGLARIYKDAPYHGPADNAVKSRAPSNGQAALENSVQVKETSPRRVGVDTVKNELVVLDKTQTLPNGDEECHGHVRCWCDLHSDQQNALRKSKKTTTKGKIKK
;
A
#
# COMPACT_ATOMS: atom_id res chain seq x y z
N MET A 1 7.82 -31.94 -0.71
CA MET A 1 6.80 -30.94 -0.35
C MET A 1 6.76 -29.91 -1.46
N ASN A 2 5.64 -29.79 -2.18
CA ASN A 2 5.45 -28.69 -3.12
C ASN A 2 5.28 -27.40 -2.31
N LEU A 3 6.30 -26.54 -2.27
CA LEU A 3 6.20 -25.19 -1.67
C LEU A 3 5.43 -24.19 -2.57
N TYR A 4 4.88 -24.66 -3.70
CA TYR A 4 4.17 -23.85 -4.69
C TYR A 4 2.66 -24.15 -4.69
N ALA A 5 1.96 -23.86 -3.59
CA ALA A 5 0.50 -23.98 -3.57
C ALA A 5 -0.16 -22.75 -2.94
N TYR A 6 -0.97 -22.07 -3.78
CA TYR A 6 -2.05 -21.08 -3.51
C TYR A 6 -1.60 -19.60 -3.37
N ALA A 7 -1.79 -18.63 -4.30
CA ALA A 7 -2.92 -18.10 -5.13
C ALA A 7 -4.03 -17.39 -4.29
N PRO A 8 -4.73 -16.28 -4.68
CA PRO A 8 -5.02 -15.72 -6.02
C PRO A 8 -5.14 -14.15 -6.15
N ASN A 9 -4.44 -13.51 -7.09
CA ASN A 9 -4.76 -12.12 -7.51
C ASN A 9 -4.40 -11.93 -9.00
N PRO A 10 -5.33 -12.01 -9.97
CA PRO A 10 -4.99 -11.95 -11.40
C PRO A 10 -4.65 -10.53 -11.90
N THR A 11 -4.37 -9.58 -11.02
CA THR A 11 -4.12 -8.16 -11.36
C THR A 11 -2.83 -7.59 -10.75
N GLY A 12 -2.07 -8.38 -10.00
CA GLY A 12 -0.77 -7.98 -9.47
C GLY A 12 0.36 -8.51 -10.33
N TRP A 13 1.29 -7.65 -10.74
CA TRP A 13 2.57 -8.07 -11.30
C TRP A 13 3.24 -9.05 -10.31
N VAL A 14 3.36 -10.32 -10.71
CA VAL A 14 4.20 -11.29 -10.01
C VAL A 14 5.63 -11.01 -10.44
N ASP A 15 6.51 -10.70 -9.49
CA ASP A 15 7.94 -10.57 -9.79
C ASP A 15 8.45 -11.92 -10.32
N PRO A 16 9.10 -11.99 -11.49
CA PRO A 16 9.68 -13.22 -12.04
C PRO A 16 10.63 -13.95 -11.07
N LEU A 17 11.18 -13.24 -10.08
CA LEU A 17 12.08 -13.78 -9.06
C LEU A 17 11.34 -14.25 -7.79
N GLY A 18 10.01 -14.10 -7.72
CA GLY A 18 9.22 -14.45 -6.54
C GLY A 18 9.41 -13.49 -5.35
N LEU A 19 9.93 -12.28 -5.59
CA LEU A 19 10.18 -11.28 -4.54
C LEU A 19 8.85 -10.73 -3.99
N ALA A 20 8.77 -10.67 -2.67
CA ALA A 20 7.61 -10.20 -1.95
C ALA A 20 7.78 -8.75 -1.45
N ARG A 21 6.65 -8.10 -1.20
CA ARG A 21 6.60 -6.87 -0.40
C ARG A 21 5.97 -7.17 0.93
N ILE A 22 6.68 -6.84 2.00
CA ILE A 22 6.32 -7.16 3.37
C ILE A 22 6.03 -5.85 4.11
N TYR A 23 4.86 -5.76 4.71
CA TYR A 23 4.49 -4.64 5.54
C TYR A 23 5.00 -4.80 6.97
N LYS A 24 5.61 -3.74 7.52
CA LYS A 24 5.88 -3.59 8.95
C LYS A 24 5.54 -2.19 9.42
N ASP A 25 4.88 -2.09 10.56
CA ASP A 25 4.59 -0.80 11.18
C ASP A 25 5.87 -0.08 11.56
N ALA A 26 5.93 1.21 11.23
CA ALA A 26 7.00 2.05 11.72
C ALA A 26 6.70 2.46 13.18
N PRO A 27 7.69 2.45 14.08
CA PRO A 27 7.48 2.64 15.52
C PRO A 27 6.93 4.03 15.90
N TYR A 28 6.90 4.97 14.95
CA TYR A 28 6.39 6.32 15.15
C TYR A 28 4.93 6.50 14.74
N HIS A 29 4.28 5.49 14.15
CA HIS A 29 2.83 5.51 13.91
C HIS A 29 2.10 4.92 15.11
N GLY A 30 1.22 5.71 15.71
CA GLY A 30 0.32 5.24 16.76
C GLY A 30 -0.98 4.65 16.20
N PRO A 31 -1.85 4.10 17.06
CA PRO A 31 -3.16 3.56 16.66
C PRO A 31 -4.16 4.67 16.25
N ALA A 32 -3.89 5.92 16.61
CA ALA A 32 -4.75 7.08 16.33
C ALA A 32 -3.94 8.22 15.71
N ASP A 33 -4.63 9.01 14.88
CA ASP A 33 -4.05 10.23 14.30
C ASP A 33 -3.76 11.23 15.42
N ASN A 34 -2.73 12.04 15.24
CA ASN A 34 -2.47 13.22 16.06
C ASN A 34 -2.07 14.40 15.15
N ALA A 35 -1.88 15.58 15.76
CA ALA A 35 -1.57 16.81 15.02
C ALA A 35 -0.29 16.73 14.15
N VAL A 36 0.61 15.80 14.43
CA VAL A 36 1.91 15.67 13.76
C VAL A 36 1.97 14.43 12.86
N LYS A 37 1.30 13.35 13.26
CA LYS A 37 1.47 12.03 12.66
C LYS A 37 0.12 11.36 12.43
N SER A 38 -0.04 10.82 11.23
CA SER A 38 -1.13 9.91 10.92
C SER A 38 -0.91 8.55 11.59
N ARG A 39 -2.00 7.84 11.85
CA ARG A 39 -2.00 6.49 12.41
C ARG A 39 -1.49 5.44 11.44
N ALA A 40 -1.11 4.30 12.01
CA ALA A 40 -0.84 3.09 11.27
C ALA A 40 -2.14 2.57 10.57
N PRO A 41 -2.03 1.98 9.38
CA PRO A 41 -3.13 1.29 8.73
C PRO A 41 -3.60 0.08 9.55
N SER A 42 -4.90 -0.16 9.54
CA SER A 42 -5.50 -1.29 10.26
C SER A 42 -5.11 -2.64 9.66
N ASN A 43 -4.97 -2.72 8.32
CA ASN A 43 -4.45 -3.90 7.61
C ASN A 43 -3.37 -3.47 6.59
N GLY A 44 -2.18 -3.12 7.08
CA GLY A 44 -1.09 -2.61 6.23
C GLY A 44 -0.67 -3.53 5.09
N GLN A 45 -0.59 -4.85 5.33
CA GLN A 45 -0.26 -5.83 4.28
C GLN A 45 -1.33 -5.88 3.18
N ALA A 46 -2.62 -5.88 3.55
CA ALA A 46 -3.71 -5.86 2.57
C ALA A 46 -3.71 -4.58 1.74
N ALA A 47 -3.38 -3.43 2.36
CA ALA A 47 -3.22 -2.17 1.64
C ALA A 47 -2.00 -2.19 0.70
N LEU A 48 -0.88 -2.81 1.10
CA LEU A 48 0.33 -2.98 0.30
C LEU A 48 0.07 -3.86 -0.93
N GLU A 49 -0.62 -4.99 -0.77
CA GLU A 49 -1.02 -5.88 -1.87
C GLU A 49 -2.01 -5.19 -2.81
N ASN A 50 -2.89 -4.35 -2.25
CA ASN A 50 -3.84 -3.54 -3.01
C ASN A 50 -3.28 -2.16 -3.39
N SER A 51 -1.96 -2.01 -3.54
CA SER A 51 -1.33 -0.73 -3.86
C SER A 51 -0.82 -0.61 -5.29
N VAL A 52 -0.71 0.63 -5.75
CA VAL A 52 -0.06 1.00 -7.01
C VAL A 52 1.09 1.95 -6.76
N GLN A 53 2.14 1.82 -7.55
CA GLN A 53 3.26 2.76 -7.52
C GLN A 53 2.79 4.13 -8.00
N VAL A 54 3.19 5.19 -7.29
CA VAL A 54 2.72 6.55 -7.59
C VAL A 54 3.37 7.09 -8.87
N LYS A 55 4.68 6.85 -9.04
CA LYS A 55 5.47 7.23 -10.21
C LYS A 55 6.67 6.30 -10.38
N GLU A 56 7.14 6.13 -11.61
CA GLU A 56 8.26 5.21 -11.92
C GLU A 56 9.56 5.58 -11.19
N THR A 57 9.80 6.87 -10.97
CA THR A 57 11.02 7.40 -10.33
C THR A 57 11.02 7.30 -8.80
N SER A 58 9.99 6.74 -8.17
CA SER A 58 9.91 6.61 -6.72
C SER A 58 9.29 5.28 -6.29
N PRO A 59 9.85 4.60 -5.28
CA PRO A 59 9.26 3.36 -4.77
C PRO A 59 7.95 3.59 -4.01
N ARG A 60 7.56 4.86 -3.73
CA ARG A 60 6.34 5.19 -2.99
C ARG A 60 5.11 4.64 -3.70
N ARG A 61 4.24 4.01 -2.92
CA ARG A 61 2.97 3.43 -3.36
C ARG A 61 1.81 4.08 -2.64
N VAL A 62 0.63 3.92 -3.21
CA VAL A 62 -0.64 4.25 -2.55
C VAL A 62 -1.59 3.07 -2.73
N GLY A 63 -2.19 2.63 -1.63
CA GLY A 63 -3.06 1.46 -1.57
C GLY A 63 -4.36 1.72 -0.86
N VAL A 64 -5.23 0.71 -0.90
CA VAL A 64 -6.55 0.75 -0.27
C VAL A 64 -6.74 -0.49 0.59
N ASP A 65 -7.28 -0.30 1.78
CA ASP A 65 -7.90 -1.37 2.56
C ASP A 65 -9.42 -1.28 2.34
N THR A 66 -9.98 -2.24 1.61
CA THR A 66 -11.42 -2.28 1.29
C THR A 66 -12.28 -2.74 2.47
N VAL A 67 -11.70 -3.43 3.45
CA VAL A 67 -12.39 -3.93 4.65
C VAL A 67 -12.54 -2.81 5.67
N LYS A 68 -11.47 -2.04 5.90
CA LYS A 68 -11.45 -0.93 6.86
C LYS A 68 -11.74 0.42 6.23
N ASN A 69 -11.89 0.46 4.90
CA ASN A 69 -12.14 1.65 4.11
C ASN A 69 -11.07 2.73 4.32
N GLU A 70 -9.80 2.33 4.23
CA GLU A 70 -8.63 3.20 4.44
C GLU A 70 -7.86 3.44 3.15
N LEU A 71 -7.38 4.66 2.95
CA LEU A 71 -6.36 4.97 1.94
C LEU A 71 -5.02 5.01 2.65
N VAL A 72 -4.03 4.31 2.11
CA VAL A 72 -2.73 4.14 2.78
C VAL A 72 -1.62 4.57 1.84
N VAL A 73 -0.78 5.49 2.29
CA VAL A 73 0.49 5.80 1.61
C VAL A 73 1.55 4.87 2.15
N LEU A 74 2.27 4.19 1.25
CA LEU A 74 3.29 3.21 1.62
C LEU A 74 4.64 3.62 1.06
N ASP A 75 5.66 3.53 1.90
CA ASP A 75 7.04 3.86 1.59
C ASP A 75 7.93 2.65 1.82
N LYS A 76 8.93 2.47 0.94
CA LYS A 76 9.94 1.44 1.14
C LYS A 76 10.86 1.83 2.29
N THR A 77 10.96 0.97 3.29
CA THR A 77 11.91 1.06 4.40
C THR A 77 13.27 0.58 3.93
N GLN A 78 13.35 -0.64 3.38
CA GLN A 78 14.59 -1.25 2.93
C GLN A 78 14.32 -2.39 1.93
N THR A 79 15.37 -2.80 1.22
CA THR A 79 15.40 -4.07 0.49
C THR A 79 16.19 -5.06 1.35
N LEU A 80 15.56 -6.18 1.68
CA LEU A 80 16.14 -7.24 2.50
C LEU A 80 17.20 -8.03 1.71
N PRO A 81 18.10 -8.78 2.37
CA PRO A 81 19.15 -9.55 1.70
C PRO A 81 18.65 -10.58 0.68
N ASN A 82 17.42 -11.06 0.83
CA ASN A 82 16.76 -11.98 -0.10
C ASN A 82 16.07 -11.26 -1.28
N GLY A 83 16.16 -9.93 -1.36
CA GLY A 83 15.55 -9.10 -2.40
C GLY A 83 14.15 -8.59 -2.07
N ASP A 84 13.52 -9.05 -0.99
CA ASP A 84 12.18 -8.59 -0.60
C ASP A 84 12.20 -7.11 -0.22
N GLU A 85 11.09 -6.41 -0.45
CA GLU A 85 10.96 -5.01 -0.03
C GLU A 85 10.18 -4.94 1.28
N GLU A 86 10.81 -4.42 2.32
CA GLU A 86 10.12 -4.04 3.55
C GLU A 86 9.53 -2.65 3.36
N CYS A 87 8.23 -2.51 3.57
CA CYS A 87 7.49 -1.26 3.47
C CYS A 87 6.81 -0.93 4.80
N HIS A 88 6.65 0.36 5.06
CA HIS A 88 5.76 0.88 6.10
C HIS A 88 4.72 1.80 5.47
N GLY A 89 3.69 2.18 6.24
CA GLY A 89 2.67 3.05 5.71
C GLY A 89 1.89 3.79 6.78
N HIS A 90 1.07 4.71 6.31
CA HIS A 90 0.18 5.50 7.16
C HIS A 90 -1.12 5.82 6.44
N VAL A 91 -2.19 5.91 7.23
CA VAL A 91 -3.51 6.26 6.70
C VAL A 91 -3.54 7.73 6.30
N ARG A 92 -4.20 8.04 5.20
CA ARG A 92 -4.48 9.41 4.76
C ARG A 92 -5.94 9.56 4.38
N CYS A 93 -6.50 10.73 4.64
CA CYS A 93 -7.78 11.08 4.04
C CYS A 93 -7.57 11.49 2.57
N TRP A 94 -8.64 11.44 1.77
CA TRP A 94 -8.55 11.75 0.34
C TRP A 94 -8.02 13.17 0.06
N CYS A 95 -8.44 14.18 0.84
CA CYS A 95 -8.02 15.57 0.62
C CYS A 95 -6.56 15.83 1.01
N ASP A 96 -5.93 14.96 1.82
CA ASP A 96 -4.52 15.06 2.19
C ASP A 96 -3.59 14.26 1.26
N LEU A 97 -4.16 13.46 0.35
CA LEU A 97 -3.36 12.77 -0.65
C LEU A 97 -2.84 13.78 -1.69
N HIS A 98 -1.58 13.60 -2.07
CA HIS A 98 -1.01 14.33 -3.19
C HIS A 98 -1.79 14.02 -4.48
N SER A 99 -1.87 14.97 -5.41
CA SER A 99 -2.62 14.83 -6.66
C SER A 99 -2.19 13.58 -7.45
N ASP A 100 -0.90 13.26 -7.49
CA ASP A 100 -0.38 12.05 -8.13
C ASP A 100 -0.87 10.76 -7.48
N GLN A 101 -0.99 10.73 -6.15
CA GLN A 101 -1.52 9.56 -5.43
C GLN A 101 -3.02 9.38 -5.74
N GLN A 102 -3.78 10.48 -5.73
CA GLN A 102 -5.18 10.47 -6.16
C GLN A 102 -5.31 9.99 -7.62
N ASN A 103 -4.46 10.49 -8.52
CA ASN A 103 -4.41 10.10 -9.92
C ASN A 103 -4.13 8.59 -10.07
N ALA A 104 -3.14 8.06 -9.35
CA ALA A 104 -2.77 6.66 -9.39
C ALA A 104 -3.92 5.75 -8.92
N LEU A 105 -4.61 6.11 -7.84
CA LEU A 105 -5.79 5.38 -7.34
C LEU A 105 -6.96 5.38 -8.33
N ARG A 106 -7.21 6.52 -9.01
CA ARG A 106 -8.27 6.61 -10.03
C ARG A 106 -7.92 5.81 -11.29
N LYS A 107 -6.71 5.95 -11.80
CA LYS A 107 -6.23 5.23 -13.01
C LYS A 107 -6.26 3.72 -12.80
N SER A 108 -5.92 3.25 -11.60
CA SER A 108 -6.00 1.84 -11.21
C SER A 108 -7.40 1.36 -10.82
N LYS A 109 -8.44 2.22 -10.95
CA LYS A 109 -9.83 1.92 -10.63
C LYS A 109 -10.07 1.48 -9.18
N LYS A 110 -9.21 1.86 -8.24
CA LYS A 110 -9.35 1.59 -6.80
C LYS A 110 -10.27 2.57 -6.09
N THR A 111 -10.39 3.79 -6.63
CA THR A 111 -11.30 4.83 -6.10
C THR A 111 -12.16 5.47 -7.19
N THR A 112 -13.18 6.19 -6.76
CA THR A 112 -13.93 7.15 -7.58
C THR A 112 -13.20 8.49 -7.69
N THR A 113 -13.72 9.42 -8.51
CA THR A 113 -13.20 10.80 -8.60
C THR A 113 -13.27 11.57 -7.29
N LYS A 114 -14.18 11.18 -6.39
CA LYS A 114 -14.37 11.77 -5.05
C LYS A 114 -13.70 10.97 -3.93
N GLY A 115 -12.78 10.06 -4.26
CA GLY A 115 -12.01 9.31 -3.26
C GLY A 115 -12.73 8.18 -2.55
N LYS A 116 -13.98 7.85 -2.94
CA LYS A 116 -14.65 6.64 -2.42
C LYS A 116 -13.94 5.38 -2.93
N ILE A 117 -13.56 4.47 -2.02
CA ILE A 117 -12.96 3.18 -2.34
C ILE A 117 -14.00 2.30 -3.06
N LYS A 118 -13.57 1.63 -4.13
CA LYS A 118 -14.36 0.66 -4.87
C LYS A 118 -14.12 -0.73 -4.27
N LYS A 119 -15.21 -1.46 -4.02
CA LYS A 119 -15.19 -2.84 -3.52
C LYS A 119 -15.19 -3.82 -4.69
#